data_AF-A0AAN8IT89-F1
#
_entry.id   AF-A0AAN8IT89-F1
#
_cell.length_a   1.000
_cell.length_b   1.000
_cell.length_c   1.000
_cell.angle_alpha   90.00
_cell.angle_beta   90.00
_cell.angle_gamma   90.00
#
_symmetry.space_group_name_H-M   'P 1'
#
loop_
_entity.id
_entity.type
_entity.pdbx_description
1 polymer ?
#
loop_
_entity_poly.entity_id
_entity_poly.type
_entity_poly.pdbx_seq_one_letter_code
_entity_poly.pdbx_strand_id
1 'polypeptide(L)' 'MLSMNLFMPGEGLFSTHVTWEDIQQDMQRELSTMASFGPGKSAKDIGEGKAFMSKILLIHPDWQPKNKNEKLPEKFLVK' A
#
# COMPACT_ATOMS: atom_id res chain seq x y z
N MET A 1 -10.75 -20.77 -15.55
CA MET A 1 -10.65 -19.60 -14.67
C MET A 1 -9.69 -19.99 -13.55
N LEU A 2 -8.53 -19.34 -13.43
CA LEU A 2 -7.61 -19.61 -12.32
C LEU A 2 -8.30 -19.11 -11.03
N SER A 3 -8.58 -20.01 -10.10
CA SER A 3 -9.11 -19.63 -8.79
C SER A 3 -8.05 -18.86 -8.01
N MET A 4 -8.38 -17.70 -7.46
CA MET A 4 -7.50 -17.03 -6.50
C MET A 4 -7.24 -17.97 -5.32
N ASN A 5 -5.97 -18.31 -5.12
CA ASN A 5 -5.52 -19.19 -4.06
C ASN A 5 -4.41 -18.48 -3.29
N LEU A 6 -4.59 -18.31 -1.98
CA LEU A 6 -3.62 -17.66 -1.09
C LEU A 6 -2.28 -18.40 -1.00
N PHE A 7 -2.24 -19.69 -1.37
CA PHE A 7 -1.02 -20.49 -1.41
C PHE A 7 -0.18 -20.25 -2.67
N MET A 8 -0.72 -19.54 -3.67
CA MET A 8 0.02 -19.14 -4.86
C MET A 8 0.46 -17.68 -4.74
N PRO A 9 1.70 -17.34 -5.16
CA PRO A 9 2.12 -15.95 -5.30
C PRO A 9 1.11 -15.14 -6.11
N GLY A 10 0.75 -13.96 -5.62
CA GLY A 10 -0.06 -12.99 -6.37
C GLY A 10 0.78 -12.05 -7.21
N GLU A 11 0.12 -11.31 -8.10
CA GLU A 11 0.76 -10.31 -8.98
C GLU A 11 0.86 -8.92 -8.34
N GLY A 12 0.42 -8.78 -7.09
CA GLY A 12 0.47 -7.54 -6.33
C GLY A 12 1.83 -7.29 -5.68
N LEU A 13 1.82 -6.42 -4.67
CA LEU A 13 3.02 -5.98 -3.97
C LEU A 13 3.72 -7.14 -3.27
N PHE A 14 5.02 -7.31 -3.53
CA PHE A 14 5.87 -8.34 -2.91
C PHE A 14 5.27 -9.76 -2.96
N SER A 15 4.70 -10.13 -4.12
CA SER A 15 4.07 -11.43 -4.39
C SER A 15 2.80 -11.72 -3.59
N THR A 16 2.18 -10.68 -3.02
CA THR A 16 0.84 -10.76 -2.44
C THR A 16 -0.23 -10.56 -3.52
N HIS A 17 -1.50 -10.74 -3.15
CA HIS A 17 -2.63 -10.36 -4.01
C HIS A 17 -3.07 -8.90 -3.80
N VAL A 18 -2.36 -8.13 -2.96
CA VAL A 18 -2.68 -6.75 -2.62
C VAL A 18 -2.04 -5.81 -3.63
N THR A 19 -2.85 -4.95 -4.24
CA THR A 19 -2.44 -3.98 -5.25
C THR A 19 -2.23 -2.58 -4.66
N TRP A 20 -1.68 -1.66 -5.46
CA TRP A 20 -1.60 -0.25 -5.08
C TRP A 20 -2.99 0.37 -4.92
N GLU A 21 -3.93 -0.06 -5.76
CA GLU A 21 -5.31 0.39 -5.79
C GLU A 21 -6.03 0.02 -4.50
N ASP A 22 -5.84 -1.22 -4.01
CA ASP A 22 -6.42 -1.67 -2.74
C ASP A 22 -5.96 -0.78 -1.58
N ILE A 23 -4.64 -0.56 -1.46
CA ILE A 23 -4.07 0.28 -0.40
C ILE A 23 -4.55 1.73 -0.54
N GLN A 24 -4.59 2.27 -1.75
CA GLN A 24 -5.04 3.65 -1.96
C GLN A 24 -6.50 3.83 -1.54
N GLN A 25 -7.38 2.90 -1.94
CA GLN A 25 -8.81 2.96 -1.60
C GLN A 25 -9.03 2.87 -0.08
N ASP A 26 -8.30 1.98 0.59
CA ASP A 26 -8.33 1.88 2.04
C ASP A 26 -7.87 3.18 2.70
N MET A 27 -6.71 3.72 2.31
CA MET A 27 -6.19 4.95 2.91
C MET A 27 -7.06 6.17 2.61
N GLN A 28 -7.67 6.25 1.42
CA GLN A 28 -8.64 7.30 1.09
C GLN A 28 -9.85 7.26 2.02
N ARG A 29 -10.38 6.06 2.31
CA ARG A 29 -11.48 5.85 3.25
C ARG A 29 -11.06 6.21 4.67
N GLU A 30 -9.96 5.64 5.16
CA GLU A 30 -9.51 5.80 6.56
C GLU A 30 -9.08 7.24 6.88
N LEU A 31 -8.47 7.95 5.92
CA LEU A 31 -8.04 9.34 6.10
C LEU A 31 -9.09 10.36 5.64
N SER A 32 -10.25 9.91 5.14
CA SER A 32 -11.30 10.77 4.57
C SER A 32 -10.75 11.77 3.53
N THR A 33 -9.93 11.26 2.60
CA THR A 33 -9.22 12.07 1.60
C THR A 33 -9.61 11.66 0.18
N MET A 34 -9.54 12.63 -0.74
CA MET A 34 -9.62 12.38 -2.20
C MET A 34 -8.24 12.41 -2.87
N ALA A 35 -7.15 12.53 -2.11
CA ALA A 35 -5.79 12.50 -2.63
C ALA A 35 -5.46 11.09 -3.16
N SER A 36 -4.74 11.03 -4.27
CA SER A 36 -4.22 9.79 -4.84
C SER A 36 -2.73 9.65 -4.53
N PHE A 37 -2.22 8.42 -4.60
CA PHE A 37 -0.79 8.19 -4.63
C PHE A 37 -0.18 8.77 -5.91
N GLY A 38 1.03 9.30 -5.79
CA GLY A 38 1.75 9.94 -6.88
C GLY A 38 2.59 8.99 -7.72
N PRO A 39 3.25 9.52 -8.77
CA PRO A 39 4.17 8.75 -9.60
C PRO A 39 5.43 8.31 -8.83
N GLY A 40 5.83 9.04 -7.79
CA GLY A 40 6.98 8.72 -6.92
C GLY A 40 6.66 7.75 -5.78
N LYS A 41 5.46 7.14 -5.76
CA LYS A 41 5.09 6.19 -4.71
C LYS A 41 6.06 5.00 -4.66
N SER A 42 6.38 4.54 -3.46
CA SER A 42 7.26 3.39 -3.27
C SER A 42 6.87 2.56 -2.05
N ALA A 43 7.26 1.29 -2.07
CA ALA A 43 7.02 0.34 -0.99
C ALA A 43 8.32 -0.39 -0.66
N LYS A 44 8.55 -0.65 0.63
CA LYS A 44 9.69 -1.44 1.12
C LYS A 44 9.21 -2.48 2.13
N ASP A 45 9.52 -3.75 1.92
CA ASP A 45 9.31 -4.80 2.92
C ASP A 45 10.34 -4.62 4.05
N ILE A 46 9.87 -4.17 5.22
CA ILE A 46 10.71 -4.01 6.41
C ILE A 46 10.61 -5.22 7.35
N GLY A 47 9.76 -6.19 7.03
CA GLY A 47 9.65 -7.47 7.74
C GLY A 47 10.59 -8.53 7.17
N GLU A 48 11.12 -8.33 5.98
CA GLU A 48 12.06 -9.25 5.33
C GLU A 48 13.26 -9.56 6.23
N GLY A 49 13.56 -10.85 6.40
CA GLY A 49 14.65 -11.33 7.27
C GLY A 49 14.39 -11.18 8.76
N LYS A 50 13.18 -10.81 9.20
CA LYS A 50 12.79 -10.63 10.62
C LYS A 50 11.84 -11.70 11.16
N ALA A 51 11.75 -12.85 10.49
CA ALA A 51 10.89 -13.98 10.88
C ALA A 51 9.37 -13.67 10.92
N PHE A 52 8.92 -12.61 10.24
CA PHE A 52 7.50 -12.42 9.98
C PHE A 52 7.08 -13.26 8.77
N MET A 53 5.99 -14.02 8.93
CA MET A 53 5.35 -14.70 7.79
C MET A 53 4.54 -13.72 6.94
N SER A 54 4.02 -12.65 7.55
CA SER A 54 3.32 -11.57 6.87
C SER A 54 4.30 -10.59 6.21
N LYS A 55 3.88 -9.96 5.12
CA LYS A 55 4.56 -8.79 4.57
C LYS A 55 4.30 -7.57 5.46
N ILE A 56 5.34 -6.78 5.74
CA ILE A 56 5.21 -5.52 6.47
C ILE A 56 5.82 -4.44 5.60
N LEU A 57 4.97 -3.65 4.94
CA LEU A 57 5.38 -2.70 3.93
C LEU A 57 5.40 -1.29 4.49
N LEU A 58 6.55 -0.62 4.40
CA LEU A 58 6.65 0.82 4.55
C LEU A 58 6.28 1.48 3.21
N ILE A 59 5.16 2.19 3.21
CA ILE A 59 4.64 2.87 2.03
C ILE A 59 5.01 4.35 2.08
N HIS A 60 5.62 4.84 1.01
CA HIS A 60 5.74 6.25 0.69
C HIS A 60 4.72 6.56 -0.41
N PRO A 61 3.57 7.18 -0.09
CA PRO A 61 2.46 7.35 -1.03
C PRO A 61 2.67 8.44 -2.08
N ASP A 62 3.59 9.40 -1.85
CA ASP A 62 3.78 10.57 -2.73
C ASP A 62 2.44 11.28 -3.02
N TRP A 63 1.68 11.61 -1.96
CA TRP A 63 0.31 12.11 -2.08
C TRP A 63 0.18 13.29 -3.05
N GLN A 64 -0.87 13.25 -3.86
CA GLN A 64 -1.28 14.34 -4.74
C GLN A 64 -2.59 14.95 -4.22
N PRO A 65 -2.55 15.80 -3.17
CA PRO A 65 -3.74 16.35 -2.55
C PRO A 65 -4.42 17.39 -3.44
N LYS A 66 -5.75 17.41 -3.43
CA LYS A 66 -6.54 18.44 -4.15
C LYS A 66 -6.55 19.78 -3.41
N ASN A 67 -6.33 19.75 -2.09
CA ASN A 67 -6.29 20.92 -1.23
C ASN A 67 -4.90 21.04 -0.59
N LYS A 68 -4.25 22.20 -0.72
CA LYS A 68 -2.91 22.46 -0.15
C LYS A 68 -2.85 22.37 1.38
N ASN A 69 -4.00 22.45 2.07
CA ASN A 69 -4.07 22.38 3.53
C ASN A 69 -4.34 20.97 4.06
N GLU A 70 -4.43 19.98 3.17
CA GLU A 70 -4.66 18.59 3.56
C GLU A 70 -3.43 18.00 4.26
N LYS A 71 -3.58 17.58 5.52
CA LYS A 71 -2.50 17.00 6.31
C LYS A 71 -2.56 15.48 6.20
N LEU A 72 -1.77 14.92 5.28
CA LEU A 72 -1.65 13.48 5.06
C LEU A 72 -0.32 12.96 5.60
N PRO A 73 -0.25 11.69 6.03
CA PRO A 73 1.00 11.10 6.50
C PRO A 73 2.02 11.00 5.36
N GLU A 74 3.27 11.39 5.64
CA GLU A 74 4.39 11.27 4.70
C GLU A 74 4.68 9.81 4.30
N LYS A 75 4.46 8.88 5.25
CA LYS A 75 4.61 7.44 5.07
C LYS A 75 3.76 6.70 6.10
N PHE A 76 3.41 5.46 5.82
CA PHE A 76 2.66 4.60 6.74
C PHE A 76 3.05 3.12 6.56
N LEU A 77 2.65 2.29 7.52
CA LEU A 77 2.86 0.84 7.46
C LEU A 77 1.58 0.12 7.03
N VAL A 78 1.74 -0.88 6.20
CA VAL A 78 0.70 -1.85 5.83
C VAL A 78 1.18 -3.24 6.23
N LYS A 79 0.28 -4.06 6.75
CA LYS A 79 0.54 -5.45 7.14
C LYS A 79 -0.62 -6.34 6.70
#